data_AF-A0A955NSE3-F1
#
_entry.id   AF-A0A955NSE3-F1
#
_cell.length_a   1.000
_cell.length_b   1.000
_cell.length_c   1.000
_cell.angle_alpha   90.00
_cell.angle_beta   90.00
_cell.angle_gamma   90.00
#
_symmetry.space_group_name_H-M   'P 1'
#
loop_
_entity.id
_entity.type
_entity.pdbx_description
1 polymer ?
#
loop_
_entity_poly.entity_id
_entity_poly.type
_entity_poly.pdbx_seq_one_letter_code
_entity_poly.pdbx_strand_id
1 'polypeptide(L)'
;MREPLLSEVGGRLLDRRDFLRWAGNGLQGVALASLLAREGLLGAAAQAGKPPIRPEIAPESPLSARPPHFPARAKQVLVIFCSGACSQLETWDYKPELIRHHGRPMPGGEDLVTFQGKQGNLTQHVYEFKPRGEIGKHTSELVPRLGELVDDMCFIHSMTAKSNTHGPAENQMSTGFILDGFPSMGAWVSYALGTESENLPAFVAIPDPRGVPQSGPNNWSAGFLPAVFQGTPFNADKPIANLAPPSTISPAADRATRDFLKLLNDRHLEKFPGDTDLAARIASYELAAKMQISASEVSDFSNESQSTRTMYCLEDSNDLKARFGKNCLLARRLLERGVRFVQLFNGAYAMGEGVGNWDGHKTLKTQYDIHAPILDGPAAGLIKDMRARGLLEDTLIV
;
A
#
# COMPACT_ATOMS: atom_id res chain seq x y z
N MET A 1 75.65 20.56 15.72
CA MET A 1 74.52 19.75 16.22
C MET A 1 73.60 19.48 15.05
N ARG A 2 73.36 18.21 14.70
CA ARG A 2 72.41 17.85 13.63
C ARG A 2 71.00 17.88 14.23
N GLU A 3 70.08 18.61 13.60
CA GLU A 3 68.66 18.57 13.96
C GLU A 3 68.11 17.13 13.82
N PRO A 4 67.16 16.71 14.67
CA PRO A 4 66.51 15.43 14.49
C PRO A 4 65.67 15.48 13.19
N LEU A 5 65.96 14.56 12.27
CA LEU A 5 65.32 14.45 10.95
C LEU A 5 63.81 14.13 10.98
N LEU A 6 63.19 13.97 12.15
CA LEU A 6 61.82 13.52 12.30
C LEU A 6 61.11 14.25 13.45
N SER A 7 59.86 14.63 13.20
CA SER A 7 58.98 15.17 14.23
C SER A 7 58.70 14.12 15.32
N GLU A 8 58.30 14.56 16.51
CA GLU A 8 57.97 13.65 17.62
C GLU A 8 56.87 12.63 17.23
N VAL A 9 55.92 13.05 16.39
CA VAL A 9 54.89 12.18 15.79
C VAL A 9 55.50 11.18 14.81
N GLY A 10 56.43 11.61 13.97
CA GLY A 10 57.17 10.74 13.05
C GLY A 10 58.03 9.70 13.77
N GLY A 11 58.62 10.05 14.91
CA GLY A 11 59.37 9.12 15.76
C GLY A 11 58.51 8.03 16.39
N ARG A 12 57.28 8.37 16.82
CA ARG A 12 56.33 7.41 17.41
C ARG A 12 55.75 6.42 16.38
N LEU A 13 55.64 6.82 15.12
CA LEU A 13 55.20 5.93 14.03
C LEU A 13 56.29 4.95 13.56
N LEU A 14 57.55 5.20 13.91
CA LEU A 14 58.69 4.31 13.62
C LEU A 14 58.98 3.32 14.75
N ASP A 15 58.35 3.48 15.92
CA ASP A 15 58.35 2.43 16.93
C ASP A 15 57.39 1.32 16.50
N ARG A 16 57.93 0.13 16.26
CA ARG A 16 57.18 -1.07 15.87
C ARG A 16 56.04 -1.37 16.84
N ARG A 17 56.24 -1.11 18.13
CA ARG A 17 55.26 -1.44 19.17
C ARG A 17 54.08 -0.45 19.14
N ASP A 18 54.34 0.84 18.99
CA ASP A 18 53.30 1.85 18.82
C ASP A 18 52.60 1.76 17.45
N PHE A 19 53.32 1.44 16.37
CA PHE A 19 52.72 1.19 15.05
C PHE A 19 51.72 0.02 15.08
N LEU A 20 52.11 -1.12 15.65
CA LEU A 20 51.22 -2.28 15.77
C LEU A 20 50.04 -2.02 16.71
N ARG A 21 50.25 -1.25 17.79
CA ARG A 21 49.19 -0.84 18.72
C ARG A 21 48.20 0.12 18.05
N TRP A 22 48.68 1.06 17.23
CA TRP A 22 47.85 2.00 16.49
C TRP A 22 47.09 1.33 15.34
N ALA A 23 47.73 0.41 14.60
CA ALA A 23 47.06 -0.36 13.56
C ALA A 23 45.99 -1.31 14.12
N GLY A 24 46.26 -1.97 15.26
CA GLY A 24 45.29 -2.84 15.94
C GLY A 24 44.13 -2.09 16.59
N ASN A 25 44.43 -1.01 17.33
CA ASN A 25 43.40 -0.25 18.05
C ASN A 25 42.67 0.75 17.16
N GLY A 26 43.28 1.23 16.07
CA GLY A 26 42.67 2.16 15.12
C GLY A 26 41.52 1.51 14.35
N LEU A 27 41.69 0.26 13.90
CA LEU A 27 40.62 -0.51 13.28
C LEU A 27 39.48 -0.81 14.26
N GLN A 28 39.82 -1.13 15.51
CA GLN A 28 38.82 -1.32 16.57
C GLN A 28 38.08 -0.03 16.91
N GLY A 29 38.76 1.12 16.91
CA GLY A 29 38.14 2.43 17.11
C GLY A 29 37.16 2.80 16.00
N VAL A 30 37.47 2.48 14.74
CA VAL A 30 36.55 2.66 13.61
C VAL A 30 35.37 1.70 13.70
N ALA A 31 35.60 0.43 14.03
CA ALA A 31 34.54 -0.54 14.23
C ALA A 31 33.62 -0.15 15.40
N LEU A 32 34.19 0.29 16.53
CA LEU A 32 33.44 0.75 17.70
C LEU A 32 32.68 2.05 17.41
N ALA A 33 33.29 3.03 16.73
CA ALA A 33 32.60 4.25 16.32
C ALA A 33 31.46 3.94 15.34
N SER A 34 31.63 2.99 14.43
CA SER A 34 30.58 2.50 13.53
C SER A 34 29.45 1.81 14.31
N LEU A 35 29.77 0.96 15.30
CA LEU A 35 28.77 0.33 16.17
C LEU A 35 28.02 1.36 17.02
N LEU A 36 28.73 2.29 17.65
CA LEU A 36 28.13 3.38 18.43
C LEU A 36 27.29 4.31 17.55
N ALA A 37 27.66 4.53 16.28
CA ALA A 37 26.86 5.28 15.32
C ALA A 37 25.55 4.53 14.99
N ARG A 38 25.65 3.22 14.70
CA ARG A 38 24.49 2.36 14.43
C ARG A 38 23.55 2.23 15.64
N GLU A 39 24.09 2.29 16.85
CA GLU A 39 23.33 2.23 18.10
C GLU A 39 22.86 3.62 18.59
N GLY A 40 23.19 4.70 17.88
CA GLY A 40 22.82 6.07 18.26
C GLY A 40 23.47 6.56 19.56
N LEU A 41 24.58 5.95 19.97
CA LEU A 41 25.33 6.23 21.20
C LEU A 41 26.50 7.21 21.00
N LEU A 42 26.77 7.62 19.76
CA LEU A 42 27.63 8.76 19.51
C LEU A 42 26.91 10.02 19.97
N GLY A 43 27.43 10.66 21.04
CA GLY A 43 26.81 11.80 21.69
C GLY A 43 26.38 12.87 20.69
N ALA A 44 25.06 12.99 20.49
CA ALA A 44 24.49 14.02 19.65
C ALA A 44 24.79 15.38 20.30
N ALA A 45 25.37 16.29 19.51
CA ALA A 45 25.43 17.69 19.83
C ALA A 45 24.01 18.14 20.23
N ALA A 46 23.88 18.69 21.43
CA ALA A 46 22.69 19.36 21.89
C ALA A 46 22.46 20.60 21.01
N GLN A 47 21.81 20.41 19.87
CA GLN A 47 21.35 21.49 19.00
C GLN A 47 19.91 21.82 19.40
N ALA A 48 19.72 23.09 19.76
CA ALA A 48 18.45 23.64 20.20
C ALA A 48 17.36 23.42 19.14
N GLY A 49 16.25 22.80 19.57
CA GLY A 49 15.12 22.42 18.73
C GLY A 49 15.24 20.98 18.23
N LYS A 50 14.31 20.11 18.63
CA LYS A 50 14.24 18.75 18.07
C LYS A 50 14.10 18.89 16.55
N PRO A 51 15.07 18.40 15.75
CA PRO A 51 14.89 18.37 14.30
C PRO A 51 13.61 17.57 13.98
N PRO A 52 12.89 17.90 12.89
CA PRO A 52 11.73 17.12 12.50
C PRO A 52 12.13 15.65 12.37
N ILE A 53 11.34 14.74 12.94
CA ILE A 53 11.60 13.31 12.86
C ILE A 53 11.49 12.93 11.39
N ARG A 54 12.61 12.61 10.77
CA ARG A 54 12.70 12.13 9.40
C ARG A 54 13.25 10.71 9.45
N PRO A 55 12.69 9.75 8.70
CA PRO A 55 13.27 8.44 8.61
C PRO A 55 14.66 8.56 7.98
N GLU A 56 15.64 7.87 8.54
CA GLU A 56 16.94 7.71 7.90
C GLU A 56 16.76 6.78 6.69
N ILE A 57 17.02 7.31 5.49
CA ILE A 57 16.88 6.59 4.21
C ILE A 57 18.28 6.38 3.66
N ALA A 58 18.72 5.13 3.68
CA ALA A 58 19.93 4.69 3.00
C ALA A 58 19.68 4.76 1.47
N PRO A 59 20.39 5.61 0.70
CA PRO A 59 20.17 5.75 -0.73
C PRO A 59 20.32 4.43 -1.52
N GLU A 60 21.17 3.53 -1.04
CA GLU A 60 21.42 2.20 -1.60
C GLU A 60 20.28 1.20 -1.33
N SER A 61 19.41 1.47 -0.36
CA SER A 61 18.31 0.58 0.02
C SER A 61 17.14 1.37 0.61
N PRO A 62 16.53 2.26 -0.18
CA PRO A 62 15.57 3.25 0.35
C PRO A 62 14.26 2.63 0.83
N LEU A 63 13.98 1.37 0.44
CA LEU A 63 12.79 0.61 0.82
C LEU A 63 13.02 -0.31 2.01
N SER A 64 14.23 -0.39 2.56
CA SER A 64 14.51 -1.25 3.72
C SER A 64 13.56 -0.95 4.89
N ALA A 65 13.15 -2.02 5.56
CA ALA A 65 12.33 -1.95 6.76
C ALA A 65 12.98 -1.03 7.81
N ARG A 66 12.15 -0.18 8.41
CA ARG A 66 12.57 0.80 9.41
C ARG A 66 11.72 0.65 10.67
N PRO A 67 12.31 0.89 11.87
CA PRO A 67 11.59 0.75 13.11
C PRO A 67 10.49 1.83 13.21
N PRO A 68 9.28 1.45 13.67
CA PRO A 68 8.23 2.43 13.93
C PRO A 68 8.55 3.25 15.18
N HIS A 69 7.94 4.43 15.30
CA HIS A 69 8.07 5.27 16.50
C HIS A 69 7.42 4.64 17.74
N PHE A 70 6.41 3.79 17.53
CA PHE A 70 5.68 3.09 18.59
C PHE A 70 5.55 1.60 18.23
N PRO A 71 5.45 0.70 19.22
CA PRO A 71 5.05 -0.68 18.96
C PRO A 71 3.70 -0.70 18.23
N ALA A 72 3.69 -1.16 16.98
CA ALA A 72 2.48 -1.34 16.20
C ALA A 72 2.02 -2.79 16.32
N ARG A 73 0.70 -3.01 16.47
CA ARG A 73 0.13 -4.36 16.40
C ARG A 73 0.17 -4.89 14.97
N ALA A 74 -0.31 -4.10 14.01
CA ALA A 74 -0.24 -4.43 12.60
C ALA A 74 1.12 -4.05 12.02
N LYS A 75 1.72 -4.98 11.28
CA LYS A 75 2.92 -4.76 10.47
C LYS A 75 2.56 -4.31 9.06
N GLN A 76 1.41 -4.72 8.55
CA GLN A 76 0.96 -4.47 7.16
C GLN A 76 -0.42 -3.84 7.12
N VAL A 77 -0.74 -3.22 5.99
CA VAL A 77 -2.07 -2.64 5.74
C VAL A 77 -2.63 -3.16 4.42
N LEU A 78 -3.87 -3.61 4.46
CA LEU A 78 -4.70 -3.88 3.30
C LEU A 78 -5.86 -2.87 3.30
N VAL A 79 -6.00 -2.08 2.25
CA VAL A 79 -7.18 -1.23 2.05
C VAL A 79 -8.05 -1.83 0.97
N ILE A 80 -9.32 -2.11 1.25
CA ILE A 80 -10.30 -2.52 0.23
C ILE A 80 -11.15 -1.29 -0.13
N PHE A 81 -10.77 -0.60 -1.21
CA PHE A 81 -11.44 0.63 -1.63
C PHE A 81 -12.54 0.34 -2.65
N CYS A 82 -13.78 0.70 -2.30
CA CYS A 82 -14.93 0.57 -3.19
C CYS A 82 -15.15 1.88 -3.97
N SER A 83 -14.63 1.94 -5.20
CA SER A 83 -14.73 3.12 -6.08
C SER A 83 -16.19 3.45 -6.40
N GLY A 84 -16.52 4.74 -6.52
CA GLY A 84 -17.89 5.21 -6.76
C GLY A 84 -18.77 5.33 -5.51
N ALA A 85 -18.17 5.26 -4.31
CA ALA A 85 -18.84 5.42 -3.01
C ALA A 85 -19.92 4.36 -2.74
N CYS A 86 -19.47 3.13 -2.45
CA CYS A 86 -20.36 2.08 -1.93
C CYS A 86 -21.19 2.62 -0.76
N SER A 87 -22.52 2.62 -0.93
CA SER A 87 -23.42 3.27 0.01
C SER A 87 -23.37 2.57 1.36
N GLN A 88 -22.87 3.28 2.37
CA GLN A 88 -22.93 2.82 3.76
C GLN A 88 -24.38 2.60 4.22
N LEU A 89 -25.34 3.36 3.69
CA LEU A 89 -26.76 3.25 4.02
C LEU A 89 -27.35 1.93 3.50
N GLU A 90 -26.81 1.38 2.41
CA GLU A 90 -27.28 0.10 1.83
C GLU A 90 -26.47 -1.11 2.30
N THR A 91 -25.42 -0.92 3.12
CA THR A 91 -24.49 -1.99 3.53
C THR A 91 -24.41 -2.11 5.05
N TRP A 92 -24.00 -1.04 5.73
CA TRP A 92 -23.55 -1.09 7.12
C TRP A 92 -24.37 -0.21 8.06
N ASP A 93 -25.05 0.83 7.61
CA ASP A 93 -25.60 1.87 8.47
C ASP A 93 -27.13 1.88 8.44
N TYR A 94 -27.72 1.02 9.28
CA TYR A 94 -29.17 0.96 9.46
C TYR A 94 -29.70 2.25 10.07
N LYS A 95 -30.50 2.99 9.30
CA LYS A 95 -31.18 4.23 9.72
C LYS A 95 -32.71 4.05 9.73
N PRO A 96 -33.35 3.85 10.90
CA PRO A 96 -34.81 3.77 11.01
C PRO A 96 -35.54 5.03 10.52
N GLU A 97 -34.94 6.21 10.68
CA GLU A 97 -35.54 7.48 10.25
C GLU A 97 -35.74 7.54 8.72
N LEU A 98 -34.87 6.90 7.93
CA LEU A 98 -35.05 6.82 6.48
C LEU A 98 -36.32 6.04 6.10
N ILE A 99 -36.70 5.05 6.90
CA ILE A 99 -37.96 4.31 6.72
C ILE A 99 -39.15 5.21 7.06
N ARG A 100 -39.09 5.90 8.22
CA ARG A 100 -40.17 6.80 8.68
C ARG A 100 -40.42 7.96 7.71
N HIS A 101 -39.37 8.49 7.11
CA HIS A 101 -39.41 9.66 6.23
C HIS A 101 -39.36 9.31 4.74
N HIS A 102 -39.51 8.03 4.39
CA HIS A 102 -39.45 7.59 3.01
C HIS A 102 -40.44 8.36 2.11
N GLY A 103 -39.94 8.82 0.96
CA GLY A 103 -40.72 9.56 -0.03
C GLY A 103 -41.01 11.01 0.36
N ARG A 104 -40.44 11.53 1.46
CA ARG A 104 -40.58 12.93 1.89
C ARG A 104 -39.26 13.70 1.66
N PRO A 105 -39.32 15.03 1.44
CA PRO A 105 -38.13 15.87 1.42
C PRO A 105 -37.33 15.75 2.72
N MET A 106 -36.01 15.91 2.64
CA MET A 106 -35.16 15.92 3.83
C MET A 106 -35.47 17.17 4.69
N PRO A 107 -35.83 17.03 5.98
CA PRO A 107 -36.05 18.17 6.86
C PRO A 107 -34.80 19.04 6.97
N GLY A 108 -34.91 20.36 6.74
CA GLY A 108 -33.77 21.29 6.78
C GLY A 108 -32.83 21.20 5.58
N GLY A 109 -33.24 20.51 4.50
CA GLY A 109 -32.46 20.34 3.28
C GLY A 109 -32.72 21.38 2.19
N GLU A 110 -33.55 22.40 2.46
CA GLU A 110 -34.03 23.36 1.47
C GLU A 110 -32.89 24.16 0.82
N ASP A 111 -31.85 24.46 1.60
CA ASP A 111 -30.68 25.24 1.16
C ASP A 111 -29.50 24.35 0.72
N LEU A 112 -29.66 23.02 0.76
CA LEU A 112 -28.61 22.07 0.36
C LEU A 112 -28.65 21.82 -1.15
N VAL A 113 -27.92 22.65 -1.90
CA VAL A 113 -27.66 22.46 -3.32
C VAL A 113 -26.26 21.89 -3.50
N THR A 114 -26.17 20.68 -4.07
CA THR A 114 -24.87 20.08 -4.41
C THR A 114 -24.51 20.41 -5.86
N PHE A 115 -23.29 20.04 -6.26
CA PHE A 115 -22.86 20.15 -7.66
C PHE A 115 -23.81 19.43 -8.64
N GLN A 116 -24.51 18.39 -8.18
CA GLN A 116 -25.47 17.63 -9.00
C GLN A 116 -26.91 18.19 -8.96
N GLY A 117 -27.15 19.28 -8.22
CA GLY A 117 -28.46 19.94 -8.12
C GLY A 117 -29.15 19.77 -6.77
N LYS A 118 -30.47 19.96 -6.78
CA LYS A 118 -31.31 19.83 -5.57
C LYS A 118 -31.45 18.37 -5.16
N GLN A 119 -31.51 18.13 -3.85
CA GLN A 119 -31.77 16.79 -3.31
C GLN A 119 -33.17 16.30 -3.68
N GLY A 120 -33.28 15.00 -3.93
CA GLY A 120 -34.56 14.32 -4.03
C GLY A 120 -35.18 14.05 -2.66
N ASN A 121 -36.29 13.31 -2.65
CA ASN A 121 -36.89 12.82 -1.41
C ASN A 121 -36.02 11.75 -0.77
N LEU A 122 -36.10 11.63 0.56
CA LEU A 122 -35.43 10.57 1.31
C LEU A 122 -35.92 9.19 0.84
N THR A 123 -34.98 8.28 0.60
CA THR A 123 -35.26 6.88 0.31
C THR A 123 -35.04 6.04 1.56
N GLN A 124 -35.90 5.05 1.78
CA GLN A 124 -35.61 3.97 2.71
C GLN A 124 -34.54 3.06 2.11
N HIS A 125 -33.99 2.17 2.95
CA HIS A 125 -33.08 1.11 2.51
C HIS A 125 -33.73 0.27 1.40
N VAL A 126 -32.97 -0.04 0.38
CA VAL A 126 -33.41 -0.92 -0.72
C VAL A 126 -33.42 -2.38 -0.27
N TYR A 127 -32.52 -2.73 0.63
CA TYR A 127 -32.30 -4.09 1.14
C TYR A 127 -32.73 -4.22 2.60
N GLU A 128 -33.13 -5.42 3.01
CA GLU A 128 -33.45 -5.70 4.40
C GLU A 128 -32.17 -5.69 5.26
N PHE A 129 -32.28 -5.14 6.46
CA PHE A 129 -31.21 -5.18 7.46
C PHE A 129 -31.54 -6.18 8.56
N LYS A 130 -30.56 -6.99 8.95
CA LYS A 130 -30.70 -7.99 10.01
C LYS A 130 -29.57 -7.83 11.04
N PRO A 131 -29.84 -8.02 12.34
CA PRO A 131 -28.78 -8.09 13.33
C PRO A 131 -27.91 -9.32 13.06
N ARG A 132 -26.59 -9.12 13.04
CA ARG A 132 -25.59 -10.19 12.85
C ARG A 132 -24.48 -10.11 13.89
N GLY A 133 -23.79 -11.23 14.06
CA GLY A 133 -22.73 -11.39 15.03
C GLY A 133 -23.22 -11.37 16.47
N GLU A 134 -22.29 -11.56 17.40
CA GLU A 134 -22.52 -11.40 18.84
C GLU A 134 -22.80 -9.95 19.21
N ILE A 135 -22.23 -8.98 18.47
CA ILE A 135 -22.46 -7.56 18.70
C ILE A 135 -23.85 -7.07 18.23
N GLY A 136 -24.62 -7.91 17.54
CA GLY A 136 -25.95 -7.58 17.03
C GLY A 136 -25.97 -6.42 16.01
N LYS A 137 -24.85 -6.22 15.29
CA LYS A 137 -24.73 -5.15 14.30
C LYS A 137 -25.74 -5.40 13.19
N HIS A 138 -26.62 -4.42 12.95
CA HIS A 138 -27.51 -4.48 11.80
C HIS A 138 -26.68 -4.31 10.52
N THR A 139 -26.75 -5.30 9.64
CA THR A 139 -26.12 -5.27 8.31
C THR A 139 -27.11 -5.70 7.24
N SER A 140 -26.92 -5.16 6.05
CA SER A 140 -27.77 -5.39 4.89
C SER A 140 -27.62 -6.79 4.34
N GLU A 141 -28.71 -7.35 3.81
CA GLU A 141 -28.68 -8.58 3.01
C GLU A 141 -27.95 -8.44 1.67
N LEU A 142 -27.52 -7.23 1.32
CA LEU A 142 -26.67 -6.97 0.17
C LEU A 142 -25.27 -7.61 0.31
N VAL A 143 -24.72 -7.63 1.53
CA VAL A 143 -23.36 -8.12 1.84
C VAL A 143 -23.41 -9.19 2.93
N PRO A 144 -24.11 -10.32 2.68
CA PRO A 144 -24.41 -11.28 3.72
C PRO A 144 -23.16 -11.99 4.27
N ARG A 145 -22.14 -12.27 3.43
CA ARG A 145 -20.95 -13.00 3.85
C ARG A 145 -19.98 -12.12 4.62
N LEU A 146 -19.81 -10.86 4.22
CA LEU A 146 -19.08 -9.90 5.02
C LEU A 146 -19.86 -9.56 6.31
N GLY A 147 -21.19 -9.55 6.25
CA GLY A 147 -22.07 -9.40 7.41
C GLY A 147 -21.89 -10.50 8.47
N GLU A 148 -21.40 -11.69 8.12
CA GLU A 148 -21.04 -12.75 9.09
C GLU A 148 -19.76 -12.42 9.88
N LEU A 149 -18.97 -11.45 9.43
CA LEU A 149 -17.65 -11.11 9.98
C LEU A 149 -17.67 -9.82 10.82
N VAL A 150 -18.86 -9.33 11.17
CA VAL A 150 -19.04 -8.02 11.84
C VAL A 150 -18.40 -7.96 13.23
N ASP A 151 -18.25 -9.09 13.91
CA ASP A 151 -17.61 -9.16 15.23
C ASP A 151 -16.10 -8.86 15.16
N ASP A 152 -15.51 -8.94 13.97
CA ASP A 152 -14.10 -8.63 13.71
C ASP A 152 -13.90 -7.27 13.05
N MET A 153 -14.98 -6.49 12.91
CA MET A 153 -14.97 -5.19 12.26
C MET A 153 -15.15 -4.07 13.27
N CYS A 154 -14.45 -2.96 13.01
CA CYS A 154 -14.70 -1.69 13.69
C CYS A 154 -15.41 -0.74 12.71
N PHE A 155 -16.54 -0.18 13.15
CA PHE A 155 -17.31 0.77 12.34
C PHE A 155 -17.05 2.21 12.79
N ILE A 156 -16.57 3.06 11.88
CA ILE A 156 -16.30 4.47 12.14
C ILE A 156 -17.35 5.34 11.41
N HIS A 157 -18.42 5.69 12.11
CA HIS A 157 -19.51 6.51 11.56
C HIS A 157 -19.27 8.04 11.65
N SER A 158 -18.16 8.46 12.24
CA SER A 158 -17.82 9.88 12.47
C SER A 158 -17.04 10.53 11.32
N MET A 159 -16.77 9.80 10.23
CA MET A 159 -15.98 10.33 9.12
C MET A 159 -16.77 11.37 8.33
N THR A 160 -16.11 12.48 7.99
CA THR A 160 -16.64 13.55 7.14
C THR A 160 -15.72 13.80 5.95
N ALA A 161 -16.27 14.10 4.78
CA ALA A 161 -15.51 14.46 3.58
C ALA A 161 -15.65 15.96 3.27
N LYS A 162 -14.64 16.52 2.58
CA LYS A 162 -14.66 17.92 2.10
C LYS A 162 -15.26 18.05 0.71
N SER A 163 -15.33 16.96 -0.04
CA SER A 163 -15.88 16.89 -1.40
C SER A 163 -17.07 15.94 -1.46
N ASN A 164 -18.07 16.30 -2.25
CA ASN A 164 -19.21 15.47 -2.64
C ASN A 164 -19.05 14.87 -4.06
N THR A 165 -17.90 15.08 -4.70
CA THR A 165 -17.59 14.60 -6.06
C THR A 165 -16.55 13.48 -5.98
N HIS A 166 -16.76 12.40 -6.73
CA HIS A 166 -15.98 11.15 -6.65
C HIS A 166 -14.47 11.36 -6.78
N GLY A 167 -13.98 12.01 -7.85
CA GLY A 167 -12.54 12.21 -8.05
C GLY A 167 -11.87 12.90 -6.85
N PRO A 168 -12.26 14.13 -6.49
CA PRO A 168 -11.66 14.81 -5.34
C PRO A 168 -11.88 14.10 -3.99
N ALA A 169 -13.01 13.39 -3.80
CA ALA A 169 -13.25 12.62 -2.58
C ALA A 169 -12.37 11.37 -2.49
N GLU A 170 -12.14 10.71 -3.61
CA GLU A 170 -11.22 9.57 -3.70
C GLU A 170 -9.77 10.01 -3.50
N ASN A 171 -9.34 11.13 -4.09
CA ASN A 171 -8.06 11.77 -3.76
C ASN A 171 -7.95 12.03 -2.26
N GLN A 172 -9.01 12.55 -1.63
CA GLN A 172 -9.01 12.82 -0.19
C GLN A 172 -8.86 11.53 0.62
N MET A 173 -9.49 10.43 0.20
CA MET A 173 -9.32 9.15 0.89
C MET A 173 -7.90 8.63 0.76
N SER A 174 -7.32 8.71 -0.43
CA SER A 174 -5.99 8.17 -0.69
C SER A 174 -4.86 9.05 -0.17
N THR A 175 -5.02 10.38 -0.10
CA THR A 175 -3.93 11.33 0.19
C THR A 175 -4.20 12.26 1.40
N GLY A 176 -5.45 12.34 1.86
CA GLY A 176 -5.90 13.34 2.84
C GLY A 176 -6.29 14.69 2.25
N PHE A 177 -6.07 14.91 0.94
CA PHE A 177 -6.33 16.17 0.24
C PHE A 177 -7.27 15.98 -0.95
N ILE A 178 -8.15 16.95 -1.18
CA ILE A 178 -9.04 16.96 -2.36
C ILE A 178 -8.31 17.36 -3.66
N LEU A 179 -7.12 17.96 -3.54
CA LEU A 179 -6.28 18.40 -4.64
C LEU A 179 -5.24 17.34 -5.01
N ASP A 180 -4.83 17.34 -6.27
CA ASP A 180 -3.79 16.46 -6.79
C ASP A 180 -2.39 16.84 -6.28
N GLY A 181 -1.43 15.91 -6.46
CA GLY A 181 0.00 16.16 -6.20
C GLY A 181 0.49 15.77 -4.80
N PHE A 182 -0.41 15.33 -3.91
CA PHE A 182 -0.05 14.84 -2.58
C PHE A 182 0.27 13.34 -2.59
N PRO A 183 1.23 12.89 -1.75
CA PRO A 183 1.53 11.48 -1.63
C PRO A 183 0.36 10.71 -1.04
N SER A 184 0.12 9.52 -1.58
CA SER A 184 -0.88 8.58 -1.07
C SER A 184 -0.49 7.99 0.29
N MET A 185 -1.46 7.42 1.01
CA MET A 185 -1.25 6.76 2.28
C MET A 185 -0.23 5.62 2.17
N GLY A 186 -0.31 4.81 1.11
CA GLY A 186 0.67 3.74 0.85
C GLY A 186 2.09 4.27 0.60
N ALA A 187 2.22 5.41 -0.09
CA ALA A 187 3.51 6.07 -0.28
C ALA A 187 4.07 6.62 1.04
N TRP A 188 3.24 7.25 1.89
CA TRP A 188 3.65 7.72 3.21
C TRP A 188 4.09 6.58 4.14
N VAL A 189 3.33 5.48 4.17
CA VAL A 189 3.67 4.30 4.96
C VAL A 189 5.00 3.69 4.47
N SER A 190 5.17 3.58 3.15
CA SER A 190 6.43 3.09 2.55
C SER A 190 7.60 4.01 2.82
N TYR A 191 7.39 5.33 2.77
CA TYR A 191 8.40 6.34 3.11
C TYR A 191 8.81 6.27 4.58
N ALA A 192 7.88 6.07 5.49
CA ALA A 192 8.16 6.04 6.92
C ALA A 192 8.79 4.72 7.37
N LEU A 193 8.28 3.58 6.88
CA LEU A 193 8.57 2.25 7.44
C LEU A 193 9.27 1.31 6.47
N GLY A 194 9.29 1.62 5.17
CA GLY A 194 9.80 0.69 4.15
C GLY A 194 8.98 -0.61 4.10
N THR A 195 9.63 -1.68 3.67
CA THR A 195 9.03 -3.01 3.50
C THR A 195 9.97 -4.09 4.02
N GLU A 196 9.37 -5.19 4.48
CA GLU A 196 10.13 -6.40 4.85
C GLU A 196 10.37 -7.30 3.63
N SER A 197 9.70 -7.02 2.51
CA SER A 197 9.93 -7.73 1.27
C SER A 197 11.19 -7.26 0.56
N GLU A 198 12.10 -8.18 0.24
CA GLU A 198 13.31 -7.86 -0.53
C GLU A 198 13.08 -7.85 -2.05
N ASN A 199 12.01 -8.50 -2.51
CA ASN A 199 11.78 -8.83 -3.93
C ASN A 199 10.44 -8.31 -4.48
N LEU A 200 9.63 -7.65 -3.65
CA LEU A 200 8.35 -7.05 -4.05
C LEU A 200 8.28 -5.58 -3.60
N PRO A 201 7.47 -4.75 -4.28
CA PRO A 201 7.28 -3.35 -3.88
C PRO A 201 6.78 -3.20 -2.44
N ALA A 202 7.14 -2.10 -1.81
CA ALA A 202 6.59 -1.74 -0.50
C ALA A 202 5.08 -1.42 -0.56
N PHE A 203 4.65 -0.83 -1.68
CA PHE A 203 3.27 -0.46 -1.92
C PHE A 203 2.78 -0.99 -3.27
N VAL A 204 1.74 -1.82 -3.22
CA VAL A 204 1.05 -2.34 -4.41
C VAL A 204 -0.38 -1.83 -4.46
N ALA A 205 -0.75 -1.24 -5.59
CA ALA A 205 -2.14 -0.96 -5.91
C ALA A 205 -2.66 -2.09 -6.83
N ILE A 206 -3.82 -2.65 -6.50
CA ILE A 206 -4.47 -3.72 -7.28
C ILE A 206 -5.76 -3.16 -7.89
N PRO A 207 -5.69 -2.61 -9.12
CA PRO A 207 -6.88 -2.14 -9.82
C PRO A 207 -7.89 -3.26 -10.06
N ASP A 208 -9.16 -2.90 -10.05
CA ASP A 208 -10.26 -3.79 -10.36
C ASP A 208 -10.10 -4.39 -11.77
N PRO A 209 -10.58 -5.62 -12.04
CA PRO A 209 -10.55 -6.21 -13.38
C PRO A 209 -11.23 -5.36 -14.47
N ARG A 210 -12.15 -4.47 -14.10
CA ARG A 210 -12.82 -3.47 -14.96
C ARG A 210 -11.91 -2.31 -15.36
N GLY A 211 -10.89 -1.98 -14.56
CA GLY A 211 -9.97 -0.88 -14.85
C GLY A 211 -9.44 -0.12 -13.63
N VAL A 212 -8.81 1.01 -13.90
CA VAL A 212 -8.33 1.95 -12.88
C VAL A 212 -9.51 2.71 -12.26
N PRO A 213 -9.44 3.14 -11.00
CA PRO A 213 -10.52 3.88 -10.35
C PRO A 213 -10.55 5.35 -10.80
N GLN A 214 -11.49 6.15 -10.28
CA GLN A 214 -11.83 7.47 -10.83
C GLN A 214 -10.66 8.46 -10.82
N SER A 215 -9.85 8.46 -9.76
CA SER A 215 -8.67 9.32 -9.62
C SER A 215 -7.39 8.70 -10.19
N GLY A 216 -7.49 7.50 -10.77
CA GLY A 216 -6.39 6.83 -11.45
C GLY A 216 -5.11 6.76 -10.61
N PRO A 217 -3.93 7.08 -11.19
CA PRO A 217 -2.65 7.03 -10.50
C PRO A 217 -2.52 7.89 -9.24
N ASN A 218 -3.36 8.92 -9.06
CA ASN A 218 -3.29 9.76 -7.87
C ASN A 218 -3.53 8.95 -6.58
N ASN A 219 -4.31 7.87 -6.67
CA ASN A 219 -4.55 6.96 -5.56
C ASN A 219 -3.29 6.31 -4.99
N TRP A 220 -2.28 6.10 -5.83
CA TRP A 220 -1.04 5.42 -5.45
C TRP A 220 0.22 6.24 -5.78
N SER A 221 0.06 7.56 -5.93
CA SER A 221 1.14 8.48 -6.27
C SER A 221 2.10 8.69 -5.09
N ALA A 222 3.39 8.82 -5.39
CA ALA A 222 4.39 9.34 -4.45
C ALA A 222 4.28 10.85 -4.23
N GLY A 223 3.55 11.57 -5.08
CA GLY A 223 3.46 13.03 -5.03
C GLY A 223 4.86 13.66 -5.07
N PHE A 224 5.17 14.45 -4.04
CA PHE A 224 6.49 15.07 -3.86
C PHE A 224 7.51 14.20 -3.11
N LEU A 225 7.16 12.97 -2.71
CA LEU A 225 8.14 12.03 -2.15
C LEU A 225 9.03 11.46 -3.28
N PRO A 226 10.23 10.97 -2.94
CA PRO A 226 11.10 10.31 -3.93
C PRO A 226 10.38 9.21 -4.70
N ALA A 227 10.67 9.10 -5.99
CA ALA A 227 9.98 8.21 -6.92
C ALA A 227 9.99 6.72 -6.51
N VAL A 228 10.93 6.30 -5.68
CA VAL A 228 11.00 4.92 -5.16
C VAL A 228 9.81 4.55 -4.26
N PHE A 229 9.10 5.53 -3.70
CA PHE A 229 7.89 5.31 -2.90
C PHE A 229 6.59 5.33 -3.73
N GLN A 230 6.70 5.40 -5.06
CA GLN A 230 5.58 5.29 -5.97
C GLN A 230 4.95 3.90 -5.86
N GLY A 231 3.62 3.84 -5.68
CA GLY A 231 2.92 2.57 -5.68
C GLY A 231 2.96 1.91 -7.05
N THR A 232 3.11 0.58 -7.07
CA THR A 232 3.19 -0.22 -8.28
C THR A 232 1.81 -0.81 -8.61
N PRO A 233 1.14 -0.37 -9.69
CA PRO A 233 -0.17 -0.90 -10.06
C PRO A 233 -0.06 -2.18 -10.89
N PHE A 234 -0.68 -3.27 -10.43
CA PHE A 234 -0.92 -4.48 -11.24
C PHE A 234 -2.02 -5.33 -10.62
N ASN A 235 -2.59 -6.23 -11.40
CA ASN A 235 -3.61 -7.15 -10.91
C ASN A 235 -3.43 -8.56 -11.47
N ALA A 236 -4.31 -9.48 -11.06
CA ALA A 236 -4.19 -10.89 -11.44
C ALA A 236 -4.30 -11.13 -12.96
N ASP A 237 -5.03 -10.29 -13.69
CA ASP A 237 -5.21 -10.43 -15.14
C ASP A 237 -4.14 -9.69 -15.95
N LYS A 238 -3.65 -8.58 -15.40
CA LYS A 238 -2.66 -7.68 -15.99
C LYS A 238 -1.45 -7.64 -15.07
N PRO A 239 -0.53 -8.62 -15.20
CA PRO A 239 0.71 -8.62 -14.46
C PRO A 239 1.56 -7.40 -14.85
N ILE A 240 2.61 -7.13 -14.07
CA ILE A 240 3.53 -6.03 -14.37
C ILE A 240 4.09 -6.20 -15.79
N ALA A 241 4.01 -5.13 -16.58
CA ALA A 241 4.47 -5.14 -17.96
C ALA A 241 6.00 -5.32 -18.04
N ASN A 242 6.46 -5.95 -19.12
CA ASN A 242 7.88 -6.10 -19.45
C ASN A 242 8.73 -6.86 -18.40
N LEU A 243 8.12 -7.75 -17.60
CA LEU A 243 8.86 -8.60 -16.65
C LEU A 243 9.67 -9.72 -17.34
N ALA A 244 9.26 -10.19 -18.52
CA ALA A 244 9.98 -11.24 -19.22
C ALA A 244 11.14 -10.67 -20.04
N PRO A 245 12.39 -11.14 -19.84
CA PRO A 245 13.49 -10.76 -20.71
C PRO A 245 13.26 -11.29 -22.13
N PRO A 246 13.69 -10.57 -23.19
CA PRO A 246 13.64 -11.06 -24.55
C PRO A 246 14.37 -12.40 -24.70
N SER A 247 13.82 -13.34 -25.47
CA SER A 247 14.40 -14.67 -25.68
C SER A 247 15.79 -14.66 -26.32
N THR A 248 16.18 -13.55 -26.94
CA THR A 248 17.50 -13.32 -27.55
C THR A 248 18.59 -13.01 -26.53
N ILE A 249 18.25 -12.72 -25.27
CA ILE A 249 19.20 -12.37 -24.22
C ILE A 249 19.38 -13.57 -23.29
N SER A 250 20.61 -14.07 -23.17
CA SER A 250 20.93 -15.15 -22.24
C SER A 250 20.98 -14.64 -20.79
N PRO A 251 20.66 -15.47 -19.78
CA PRO A 251 20.78 -15.07 -18.38
C PRO A 251 22.18 -14.60 -17.97
N ALA A 252 23.23 -15.10 -18.63
CA ALA A 252 24.61 -14.66 -18.41
C ALA A 252 24.86 -13.26 -18.97
N ALA A 253 24.36 -12.97 -20.18
CA ALA A 253 24.49 -11.64 -20.80
C ALA A 253 23.69 -10.58 -20.03
N ASP A 254 22.51 -10.94 -19.55
CA ASP A 254 21.68 -10.07 -18.71
C ASP A 254 22.38 -9.73 -17.38
N ARG A 255 22.94 -10.74 -16.69
CA ARG A 255 23.76 -10.50 -15.48
C ARG A 255 24.96 -9.58 -15.75
N ALA A 256 25.75 -9.86 -16.79
CA ALA A 256 26.91 -9.04 -17.13
C ALA A 256 26.53 -7.59 -17.46
N THR A 257 25.38 -7.39 -18.13
CA THR A 257 24.84 -6.05 -18.41
C THR A 257 24.46 -5.32 -17.12
N ARG A 258 23.79 -6.02 -16.19
CA ARG A 258 23.42 -5.47 -14.87
C ARG A 258 24.65 -5.12 -14.03
N ASP A 259 25.68 -5.96 -14.02
CA ASP A 259 26.93 -5.70 -13.30
C ASP A 259 27.65 -4.47 -13.87
N PHE A 260 27.67 -4.31 -15.19
CA PHE A 260 28.25 -3.13 -15.85
C PHE A 260 27.45 -1.85 -15.56
N LEU A 261 26.12 -1.92 -15.59
CA LEU A 261 25.26 -0.80 -15.20
C LEU A 261 25.49 -0.41 -13.74
N LYS A 262 25.62 -1.39 -12.84
CA LYS A 262 25.95 -1.15 -11.43
C LYS A 262 27.27 -0.40 -11.29
N LEU A 263 28.32 -0.82 -12.00
CA LEU A 263 29.61 -0.13 -12.00
C LEU A 263 29.50 1.34 -12.44
N LEU A 264 28.71 1.63 -13.48
CA LEU A 264 28.48 3.00 -13.95
C LEU A 264 27.70 3.84 -12.93
N ASN A 265 26.69 3.24 -12.30
CA ASN A 265 25.88 3.86 -11.27
C ASN A 265 26.70 4.18 -10.01
N ASP A 266 27.51 3.24 -9.53
CA ASP A 266 28.39 3.42 -8.37
C ASP A 266 29.36 4.59 -8.61
N ARG A 267 29.98 4.67 -9.79
CA ARG A 267 30.86 5.78 -10.20
C ARG A 267 30.14 7.12 -10.29
N HIS A 268 28.88 7.12 -10.73
CA HIS A 268 28.10 8.35 -10.77
C HIS A 268 27.76 8.82 -9.36
N LEU A 269 27.36 7.91 -8.47
CA LEU A 269 27.03 8.21 -7.08
C LEU A 269 28.25 8.77 -6.33
N GLU A 270 29.45 8.24 -6.57
CA GLU A 270 30.70 8.80 -6.03
C GLU A 270 30.90 10.28 -6.41
N LYS A 271 30.46 10.69 -7.61
CA LYS A 271 30.59 12.06 -8.10
C LYS A 271 29.47 12.98 -7.57
N PHE A 272 28.31 12.43 -7.24
CA PHE A 272 27.13 13.17 -6.79
C PHE A 272 26.50 12.53 -5.53
N PRO A 273 27.21 12.52 -4.39
CA PRO A 273 26.78 11.78 -3.19
C PRO A 273 25.49 12.30 -2.53
N GLY A 274 24.94 13.44 -2.98
CA GLY A 274 23.68 14.01 -2.51
C GLY A 274 22.49 13.85 -3.46
N ASP A 275 22.66 13.22 -4.63
CA ASP A 275 21.58 13.03 -5.60
C ASP A 275 20.75 11.79 -5.23
N THR A 276 19.71 12.00 -4.44
CA THR A 276 18.79 10.94 -4.02
C THR A 276 17.85 10.49 -5.15
N ASP A 277 17.67 11.29 -6.18
CA ASP A 277 16.76 10.97 -7.28
C ASP A 277 17.35 9.89 -8.19
N LEU A 278 18.65 9.97 -8.48
CA LEU A 278 19.32 8.90 -9.21
C LEU A 278 19.32 7.58 -8.41
N ALA A 279 19.67 7.64 -7.12
CA ALA A 279 19.67 6.47 -6.24
C ALA A 279 18.28 5.82 -6.18
N ALA A 280 17.22 6.62 -6.05
CA ALA A 280 15.84 6.16 -6.09
C ALA A 280 15.48 5.46 -7.42
N ARG A 281 15.93 6.00 -8.56
CA ARG A 281 15.72 5.37 -9.88
C ARG A 281 16.45 4.03 -10.00
N ILE A 282 17.71 3.96 -9.54
CA ILE A 282 18.50 2.73 -9.54
C ILE A 282 17.79 1.66 -8.71
N ALA A 283 17.42 1.98 -7.46
CA ALA A 283 16.73 1.07 -6.57
C ALA A 283 15.40 0.58 -7.17
N SER A 284 14.67 1.45 -7.87
CA SER A 284 13.44 1.06 -8.58
C SER A 284 13.71 0.05 -9.71
N TYR A 285 14.80 0.20 -10.47
CA TYR A 285 15.16 -0.74 -11.54
C TYR A 285 15.66 -2.08 -10.99
N GLU A 286 16.44 -2.05 -9.92
CA GLU A 286 16.90 -3.28 -9.25
C GLU A 286 15.72 -4.06 -8.65
N LEU A 287 14.76 -3.37 -8.03
CA LEU A 287 13.53 -3.98 -7.58
C LEU A 287 12.75 -4.60 -8.74
N ALA A 288 12.61 -3.90 -9.87
CA ALA A 288 11.95 -4.44 -11.06
C ALA A 288 12.63 -5.73 -11.57
N ALA A 289 13.97 -5.80 -11.53
CA ALA A 289 14.72 -7.00 -11.88
C ALA A 289 14.45 -8.16 -10.89
N LYS A 290 14.41 -7.88 -9.58
CA LYS A 290 14.05 -8.88 -8.55
C LYS A 290 12.62 -9.39 -8.72
N MET A 291 11.70 -8.50 -9.11
CA MET A 291 10.30 -8.83 -9.32
C MET A 291 10.04 -9.80 -10.48
N GLN A 292 10.96 -9.98 -11.44
CA GLN A 292 10.73 -10.84 -12.60
C GLN A 292 10.31 -12.27 -12.22
N ILE A 293 10.96 -12.84 -11.20
CA ILE A 293 10.62 -14.16 -10.67
C ILE A 293 9.48 -14.03 -9.66
N SER A 294 9.66 -13.17 -8.63
CA SER A 294 8.73 -13.12 -7.51
C SER A 294 7.32 -12.69 -7.92
N ALA A 295 7.14 -11.70 -8.79
CA ALA A 295 5.82 -11.24 -9.21
C ALA A 295 5.05 -12.30 -10.02
N SER A 296 5.77 -13.07 -10.84
CA SER A 296 5.20 -14.20 -11.59
C SER A 296 4.66 -15.26 -10.63
N GLU A 297 5.44 -15.62 -9.60
CA GLU A 297 4.99 -16.58 -8.59
C GLU A 297 3.82 -16.08 -7.75
N VAL A 298 3.77 -14.79 -7.37
CA VAL A 298 2.62 -14.27 -6.59
C VAL A 298 1.32 -14.36 -7.41
N SER A 299 1.42 -14.20 -8.73
CA SER A 299 0.28 -14.18 -9.65
C SER A 299 -0.08 -15.57 -10.21
N ASP A 300 0.69 -16.61 -9.90
CA ASP A 300 0.39 -17.99 -10.32
C ASP A 300 -0.49 -18.72 -9.28
N PHE A 301 -1.74 -19.00 -9.70
CA PHE A 301 -2.75 -19.70 -8.90
C PHE A 301 -2.98 -21.14 -9.34
N SER A 302 -2.19 -21.66 -10.29
CA SER A 302 -2.39 -23.00 -10.87
C SER A 302 -2.39 -24.10 -9.81
N ASN A 303 -1.54 -23.98 -8.79
CA ASN A 303 -1.37 -24.95 -7.72
C ASN A 303 -2.28 -24.72 -6.49
N GLU A 304 -3.22 -23.78 -6.55
CA GLU A 304 -4.13 -23.51 -5.43
C GLU A 304 -5.14 -24.64 -5.25
N SER A 305 -5.37 -25.02 -3.99
CA SER A 305 -6.29 -26.09 -3.63
C SER A 305 -7.74 -25.77 -4.05
N GLN A 306 -8.57 -26.80 -4.23
CA GLN A 306 -9.98 -26.58 -4.57
C GLN A 306 -10.73 -25.79 -3.50
N SER A 307 -10.40 -25.99 -2.22
CA SER A 307 -11.01 -25.22 -1.13
C SER A 307 -10.65 -23.73 -1.22
N THR A 308 -9.39 -23.39 -1.52
CA THR A 308 -8.98 -21.99 -1.78
C THR A 308 -9.74 -21.42 -2.97
N ARG A 309 -9.79 -22.14 -4.10
CA ARG A 309 -10.48 -21.71 -5.32
C ARG A 309 -11.95 -21.42 -5.06
N THR A 310 -12.63 -22.28 -4.31
CA THR A 310 -14.04 -22.08 -3.91
C THR A 310 -14.20 -20.92 -2.94
N MET A 311 -13.33 -20.79 -1.93
CA MET A 311 -13.40 -19.72 -0.92
C MET A 311 -13.30 -18.33 -1.55
N TYR A 312 -12.40 -18.15 -2.51
CA TYR A 312 -12.20 -16.90 -3.23
C TYR A 312 -13.10 -16.73 -4.46
N CYS A 313 -14.00 -17.69 -4.73
CA CYS A 313 -14.89 -17.69 -5.89
C CYS A 313 -14.16 -17.65 -7.25
N LEU A 314 -12.98 -18.27 -7.37
CA LEU A 314 -12.13 -18.17 -8.57
C LEU A 314 -12.72 -18.84 -9.83
N GLU A 315 -13.72 -19.69 -9.63
CA GLU A 315 -14.40 -20.50 -10.67
C GLU A 315 -15.90 -20.18 -10.71
N ASP A 316 -16.30 -19.02 -10.20
CA ASP A 316 -17.69 -18.55 -10.23
C ASP A 316 -18.16 -18.30 -11.68
N SER A 317 -19.45 -18.54 -11.95
CA SER A 317 -20.02 -18.32 -13.29
C SER A 317 -20.04 -16.84 -13.69
N ASN A 318 -20.00 -15.93 -12.72
CA ASN A 318 -19.74 -14.52 -12.97
C ASN A 318 -18.22 -14.28 -13.15
N ASP A 319 -17.78 -14.11 -14.39
CA ASP A 319 -16.37 -13.89 -14.76
C ASP A 319 -15.74 -12.73 -13.98
N LEU A 320 -16.46 -11.61 -13.81
CA LEU A 320 -15.93 -10.45 -13.10
C LEU A 320 -15.73 -10.74 -11.60
N LYS A 321 -16.64 -11.51 -10.99
CA LYS A 321 -16.48 -11.98 -9.61
C LYS A 321 -15.29 -12.92 -9.47
N ALA A 322 -15.11 -13.85 -10.41
CA ALA A 322 -13.95 -14.75 -10.42
C ALA A 322 -12.63 -14.00 -10.54
N ARG A 323 -12.56 -12.99 -11.41
CA ARG A 323 -11.38 -12.14 -11.61
C ARG A 323 -11.09 -11.26 -10.38
N PHE A 324 -12.11 -10.69 -9.74
CA PHE A 324 -11.92 -9.98 -8.47
C PHE A 324 -11.49 -10.94 -7.34
N GLY A 325 -12.00 -12.17 -7.34
CA GLY A 325 -11.52 -13.28 -6.51
C GLY A 325 -10.01 -13.50 -6.60
N LYS A 326 -9.48 -13.52 -7.83
CA LYS A 326 -8.03 -13.63 -8.06
C LYS A 326 -7.28 -12.42 -7.52
N ASN A 327 -7.84 -11.20 -7.60
CA ASN A 327 -7.24 -10.01 -7.00
C ASN A 327 -7.21 -10.07 -5.47
N CYS A 328 -8.26 -10.56 -4.83
CA CYS A 328 -8.27 -10.83 -3.39
C CYS A 328 -7.17 -11.83 -3.01
N LEU A 329 -7.04 -12.92 -3.78
CA LEU A 329 -6.00 -13.92 -3.54
C LEU A 329 -4.58 -13.36 -3.73
N LEU A 330 -4.39 -12.53 -4.76
CA LEU A 330 -3.15 -11.79 -5.00
C LEU A 330 -2.80 -10.92 -3.79
N ALA A 331 -3.76 -10.16 -3.26
CA ALA A 331 -3.56 -9.32 -2.07
C ALA A 331 -3.05 -10.13 -0.88
N ARG A 332 -3.68 -11.29 -0.58
CA ARG A 332 -3.22 -12.20 0.49
C ARG A 332 -1.79 -12.66 0.27
N ARG A 333 -1.43 -13.10 -0.95
CA ARG A 333 -0.07 -13.57 -1.28
C ARG A 333 0.99 -12.47 -1.20
N LEU A 334 0.63 -11.22 -1.53
CA LEU A 334 1.53 -10.08 -1.39
C LEU A 334 1.83 -9.79 0.08
N LEU A 335 0.81 -9.77 0.93
CA LEU A 335 0.95 -9.57 2.38
C LEU A 335 1.77 -10.71 3.01
N GLU A 336 1.48 -11.96 2.67
CA GLU A 336 2.23 -13.14 3.12
C GLU A 336 3.73 -13.09 2.73
N ARG A 337 4.09 -12.34 1.68
CA ARG A 337 5.47 -12.12 1.23
C ARG A 337 6.09 -10.80 1.69
N GLY A 338 5.50 -10.15 2.70
CA GLY A 338 6.09 -9.01 3.37
C GLY A 338 5.78 -7.65 2.74
N VAL A 339 4.89 -7.57 1.74
CA VAL A 339 4.48 -6.27 1.17
C VAL A 339 3.81 -5.43 2.25
N ARG A 340 4.34 -4.23 2.49
CA ARG A 340 3.91 -3.36 3.60
C ARG A 340 2.49 -2.84 3.42
N PHE A 341 2.14 -2.41 2.22
CA PHE A 341 0.87 -1.76 1.93
C PHE A 341 0.26 -2.29 0.64
N VAL A 342 -0.97 -2.78 0.71
CA VAL A 342 -1.74 -3.24 -0.45
C VAL A 342 -3.05 -2.46 -0.50
N GLN A 343 -3.34 -1.84 -1.64
CA GLN A 343 -4.62 -1.17 -1.88
C GLN A 343 -5.38 -1.92 -2.98
N LEU A 344 -6.43 -2.63 -2.60
CA LEU A 344 -7.28 -3.42 -3.48
C LEU A 344 -8.53 -2.63 -3.86
N PHE A 345 -8.77 -2.46 -5.16
CA PHE A 345 -9.92 -1.70 -5.66
C PHE A 345 -11.06 -2.63 -6.10
N ASN A 346 -12.28 -2.32 -5.65
CA ASN A 346 -13.52 -2.85 -6.20
C ASN A 346 -14.29 -1.72 -6.89
N GLY A 347 -14.36 -1.77 -8.22
CA GLY A 347 -14.91 -0.72 -9.08
C GLY A 347 -13.82 0.07 -9.80
N ALA A 348 -14.17 0.58 -10.99
CA ALA A 348 -13.27 1.31 -11.87
C ALA A 348 -13.76 2.75 -12.10
N TYR A 349 -13.20 3.42 -13.10
CA TYR A 349 -13.62 4.73 -13.59
C TYR A 349 -15.10 4.69 -14.01
N ALA A 350 -15.82 5.80 -13.82
CA ALA A 350 -17.22 5.89 -14.18
C ALA A 350 -17.41 5.73 -15.70
N MET A 351 -18.13 4.68 -16.12
CA MET A 351 -18.47 4.39 -17.53
C MET A 351 -19.96 4.63 -17.84
N GLY A 352 -20.58 5.51 -17.05
CA GLY A 352 -22.04 5.60 -16.89
C GLY A 352 -22.44 5.27 -15.45
N GLU A 353 -23.56 5.86 -15.01
CA GLU A 353 -24.08 5.77 -13.65
C GLU A 353 -24.17 4.30 -13.19
N GLY A 354 -23.44 3.94 -12.14
CA GLY A 354 -23.42 2.62 -11.51
C GLY A 354 -23.02 1.44 -12.41
N VAL A 355 -22.42 1.67 -13.58
CA VAL A 355 -22.04 0.60 -14.52
C VAL A 355 -20.65 0.05 -14.18
N GLY A 356 -19.66 0.93 -14.03
CA GLY A 356 -18.26 0.55 -13.82
C GLY A 356 -17.87 0.41 -12.35
N ASN A 357 -18.69 0.93 -11.43
CA ASN A 357 -18.36 1.10 -10.02
C ASN A 357 -19.64 1.34 -9.20
N TRP A 358 -19.49 1.69 -7.92
CA TRP A 358 -20.58 1.85 -6.97
C TRP A 358 -21.37 3.17 -7.10
N ASP A 359 -21.12 3.96 -8.15
CA ASP A 359 -21.71 5.28 -8.42
C ASP A 359 -23.19 5.22 -8.88
N GLY A 360 -24.04 4.58 -8.07
CA GLY A 360 -25.46 4.43 -8.34
C GLY A 360 -26.30 5.51 -7.66
N HIS A 361 -27.23 6.12 -8.40
CA HIS A 361 -28.11 7.16 -7.87
C HIS A 361 -29.61 6.88 -8.10
N LYS A 362 -29.99 6.34 -9.27
CA LYS A 362 -31.40 6.22 -9.71
C LYS A 362 -31.95 4.81 -9.63
N THR A 363 -31.13 3.82 -9.97
CA THR A 363 -31.54 2.41 -10.10
C THR A 363 -30.66 1.52 -9.22
N LEU A 364 -30.55 1.92 -7.95
CA LEU A 364 -29.69 1.31 -6.94
C LEU A 364 -29.80 -0.21 -6.94
N LYS A 365 -31.00 -0.78 -6.86
CA LYS A 365 -31.19 -2.24 -6.84
C LYS A 365 -30.54 -2.93 -8.04
N THR A 366 -30.81 -2.46 -9.25
CA THR A 366 -30.28 -3.04 -10.48
C THR A 366 -28.75 -2.95 -10.54
N GLN A 367 -28.17 -1.85 -10.06
CA GLN A 367 -26.72 -1.62 -10.09
C GLN A 367 -26.00 -2.38 -8.97
N TYR A 368 -26.54 -2.33 -7.74
CA TYR A 368 -25.93 -2.93 -6.55
C TYR A 368 -26.05 -4.46 -6.56
N ASP A 369 -27.12 -5.03 -7.14
CA ASP A 369 -27.25 -6.48 -7.35
C ASP A 369 -26.14 -7.05 -8.28
N ILE A 370 -25.49 -6.19 -9.08
CA ILE A 370 -24.31 -6.57 -9.90
C ILE A 370 -23.03 -6.49 -9.06
N HIS A 371 -22.80 -5.39 -8.35
CA HIS A 371 -21.52 -5.12 -7.68
C HIS A 371 -21.33 -5.87 -6.37
N ALA A 372 -22.41 -6.05 -5.59
CA ALA A 372 -22.30 -6.62 -4.27
C ALA A 372 -21.81 -8.07 -4.25
N PRO A 373 -22.27 -8.99 -5.12
CA PRO A 373 -21.73 -10.35 -5.15
C PRO A 373 -20.25 -10.40 -5.55
N ILE A 374 -19.77 -9.43 -6.35
CA ILE A 374 -18.37 -9.31 -6.76
C ILE A 374 -17.50 -8.96 -5.56
N LEU A 375 -17.97 -8.07 -4.67
CA LEU A 375 -17.26 -7.71 -3.44
C LEU A 375 -17.41 -8.78 -2.35
N ASP A 376 -18.64 -9.11 -1.98
CA ASP A 376 -19.01 -9.82 -0.75
C ASP A 376 -18.33 -11.19 -0.63
N GLY A 377 -18.46 -12.04 -1.66
CA GLY A 377 -17.89 -13.38 -1.65
C GLY A 377 -16.36 -13.40 -1.54
N PRO A 378 -15.65 -12.84 -2.53
CA PRO A 378 -14.19 -12.75 -2.52
C PRO A 378 -13.59 -12.07 -1.29
N ALA A 379 -14.13 -10.92 -0.86
CA ALA A 379 -13.59 -10.17 0.28
C ALA A 379 -13.82 -10.92 1.60
N ALA A 380 -14.98 -11.55 1.80
CA ALA A 380 -15.21 -12.39 2.97
C ALA A 380 -14.27 -13.62 2.97
N GLY A 381 -14.04 -14.23 1.79
CA GLY A 381 -13.07 -15.30 1.61
C GLY A 381 -11.66 -14.89 2.00
N LEU A 382 -11.22 -13.70 1.57
CA LEU A 382 -9.93 -13.11 1.92
C LEU A 382 -9.76 -12.95 3.43
N ILE A 383 -10.73 -12.34 4.11
CA ILE A 383 -10.65 -12.12 5.57
C ILE A 383 -10.63 -13.46 6.32
N LYS A 384 -11.46 -14.43 5.90
CA LYS A 384 -11.50 -15.78 6.50
C LYS A 384 -10.17 -16.52 6.31
N ASP A 385 -9.57 -16.49 5.11
CA ASP A 385 -8.28 -17.10 4.82
C ASP A 385 -7.13 -16.44 5.58
N MET A 386 -7.10 -15.10 5.63
CA MET A 386 -6.10 -14.35 6.40
C MET A 386 -6.16 -14.70 7.90
N ARG A 387 -7.37 -14.85 8.47
CA ARG A 387 -7.53 -15.32 9.85
C ARG A 387 -7.00 -16.74 10.03
N ALA A 388 -7.40 -17.67 9.17
CA ALA A 388 -6.99 -19.07 9.26
C ALA A 388 -5.46 -19.24 9.21
N ARG A 389 -4.76 -18.31 8.55
CA ARG A 389 -3.29 -18.26 8.45
C ARG A 389 -2.61 -17.46 9.57
N GLY A 390 -3.36 -16.81 10.45
CA GLY A 390 -2.83 -15.88 11.46
C GLY A 390 -2.35 -14.54 10.90
N LEU A 391 -2.52 -14.27 9.60
CA LEU A 391 -2.12 -13.01 8.95
C LEU A 391 -2.89 -11.80 9.49
N LEU A 392 -4.12 -12.00 9.97
CA LEU A 392 -4.96 -10.93 10.51
C LEU A 392 -4.40 -10.32 11.81
N GLU A 393 -3.57 -11.06 12.55
CA GLU A 393 -2.92 -10.53 13.77
C GLU A 393 -1.88 -9.45 13.45
N ASP A 394 -1.24 -9.57 12.28
CA ASP A 394 -0.18 -8.69 11.80
C ASP A 394 -0.66 -7.73 10.69
N THR A 395 -1.94 -7.79 10.27
CA THR A 395 -2.46 -6.97 9.17
C THR A 395 -3.69 -6.17 9.56
N LEU A 396 -3.64 -4.85 9.37
CA LEU A 396 -4.82 -4.00 9.44
C LEU A 396 -5.56 -4.03 8.10
N ILE A 397 -6.82 -4.47 8.11
CA ILE A 397 -7.71 -4.35 6.95
C ILE A 397 -8.60 -3.13 7.15
N VAL A 398 -8.65 -2.25 6.14
CA VAL A 398 -9.47 -1.02 6.11
C VAL A 398 -10.52 -1.11 5.02
#